data_AF-F3GF21-F1
#
_entry.id   AF-F3GF21-F1
#
_cell.length_a   1.000
_cell.length_b   1.000
_cell.length_c   1.000
_cell.angle_alpha   90.00
_cell.angle_beta   90.00
_cell.angle_gamma   90.00
#
_symmetry.space_group_name_H-M   'P 1'
#
loop_
_entity.id
_entity.type
_entity.pdbx_description
1 polymer ?
#
loop_
_entity_poly.entity_id
_entity_poly.type
_entity_poly.pdbx_seq_one_letter_code
_entity_poly.pdbx_strand_id
1 'polypeptide(L)'
;MDSINSRIAEELGVRPQQVAAAVALLDEGSTVPFISRYRKEVTGSLDDTQLRHLEERLRYLRELDERRVSILASIEEQGKLTPELARDIKLADTKTRLEDLYLPYKQKRRTKGQIALEAGLGELADDLFNDPSLAPEAEAARFVDADKGVADVKAALEGAKYILMERFAEDASLLDKLRSFLKQEAVISARVVPGKEEEGAKFRDYFEHDEPLKSMPSHRALAIFRGRNEGFLSSALKVGEELPGAMHPCELMIGERFGIQNQNRPADKWLAEVVRWTWKVKLYSHLETDLLGELRDGAETEAINVFAHNLHDLLLAAPAGQRATMGLDPGLRTGCKVAVVDATGKLLDYATVYPHVPKNQWDQTIAVLAALCAKHSVDLIAIGNGTASRETDKLAADLIKKYPGLKMTKVMVSEAGASVYSASELAAKEFPDLDVSIRGAVSIARRLQDPLAELVKIDPKSIGVGQYQHDVSQLKLARGLDAVVEDCVNAVGVDVNTASVALLARISGLNTTLAQNIVAHRDENGAFKTRA
;
A
#
# COMPACT_ATOMS: atom_id res chain seq x y z
N MET A 1 19.91 -18.48 5.49
CA MET A 1 18.71 -18.82 6.27
C MET A 1 18.88 -18.55 7.76
N ASP A 2 19.98 -18.92 8.41
CA ASP A 2 20.20 -18.60 9.84
C ASP A 2 20.19 -17.09 10.14
N SER A 3 20.63 -16.26 9.19
CA SER A 3 20.52 -14.80 9.25
C SER A 3 19.07 -14.29 9.16
N ILE A 4 18.25 -14.89 8.29
CA ILE A 4 16.83 -14.54 8.13
C ILE A 4 16.07 -14.85 9.41
N ASN A 5 16.23 -16.08 9.92
CA ASN A 5 15.52 -16.52 11.12
C ASN A 5 15.88 -15.65 12.33
N SER A 6 17.16 -15.30 12.49
CA SER A 6 17.62 -14.44 13.58
C SER A 6 17.06 -13.03 13.49
N ARG A 7 16.98 -12.47 12.28
CA ARG A 7 16.45 -11.12 12.07
C ARG A 7 14.95 -11.03 12.32
N ILE A 8 14.18 -11.98 11.81
CA ILE A 8 12.74 -12.05 12.09
C ILE A 8 12.50 -12.27 13.59
N ALA A 9 13.35 -13.07 14.24
CA ALA A 9 13.25 -13.30 15.68
C ALA A 9 13.49 -12.02 16.50
N GLU A 10 14.45 -11.18 16.09
CA GLU A 10 14.69 -9.87 16.69
C GLU A 10 13.51 -8.91 16.45
N GLU A 11 12.99 -8.84 15.22
CA GLU A 11 11.82 -8.01 14.86
C GLU A 11 10.56 -8.40 15.66
N LEU A 12 10.38 -9.69 15.94
CA LEU A 12 9.23 -10.23 16.69
C LEU A 12 9.46 -10.33 18.21
N GLY A 13 10.69 -10.19 18.70
CA GLY A 13 11.05 -10.45 20.09
C GLY A 13 10.89 -11.91 20.52
N VAL A 14 11.12 -12.87 19.61
CA VAL A 14 11.00 -14.33 19.86
C VAL A 14 12.33 -15.04 19.65
N ARG A 15 12.38 -16.37 19.84
CA ARG A 15 13.61 -17.16 19.63
C ARG A 15 13.77 -17.57 18.16
N PRO A 16 14.99 -17.57 17.60
CA PRO A 16 15.24 -18.01 16.21
C PRO A 16 14.72 -19.43 15.89
N GLN A 17 14.72 -20.34 16.87
CA GLN A 17 14.19 -21.69 16.69
C GLN A 17 12.68 -21.70 16.45
N GLN A 18 11.94 -20.77 17.05
CA GLN A 18 10.49 -20.63 16.83
C GLN A 18 10.20 -20.18 15.40
N VAL A 19 10.98 -19.20 14.91
CA VAL A 19 10.92 -18.73 13.53
C VAL A 19 11.27 -19.86 12.56
N ALA A 20 12.38 -20.56 12.79
CA ALA A 20 12.79 -21.67 11.93
C ALA A 20 11.72 -22.76 11.80
N ALA A 21 11.07 -23.11 12.91
CA ALA A 21 9.98 -24.08 12.92
C ALA A 21 8.74 -23.60 12.16
N ALA A 22 8.36 -22.32 12.33
CA ALA A 22 7.24 -21.74 11.59
C ALA A 22 7.53 -21.61 10.08
N VAL A 23 8.75 -21.21 9.70
CA VAL A 23 9.18 -21.12 8.30
C VAL A 23 9.12 -22.49 7.62
N ALA A 24 9.59 -23.55 8.29
CA ALA A 24 9.52 -24.91 7.75
C ALA A 24 8.06 -25.33 7.47
N LEU A 25 7.14 -25.04 8.40
CA LEU A 25 5.72 -25.35 8.23
C LEU A 25 5.09 -24.56 7.06
N LEU A 26 5.43 -23.29 6.90
CA LEU A 26 4.96 -22.46 5.79
C LEU A 26 5.49 -22.96 4.44
N ASP A 27 6.77 -23.35 4.38
CA ASP A 27 7.39 -23.90 3.16
C ASP A 27 6.80 -25.27 2.78
N GLU A 28 6.34 -26.05 3.76
CA GLU A 28 5.59 -27.30 3.56
C GLU A 28 4.13 -27.06 3.11
N GLY A 29 3.69 -25.79 3.01
CA GLY A 29 2.35 -25.40 2.57
C GLY A 29 1.31 -25.33 3.69
N SER A 30 1.72 -25.37 4.96
CA SER A 30 0.82 -25.08 6.08
C SER A 30 0.40 -23.61 6.06
N THR A 31 -0.87 -23.33 6.37
CA THR A 31 -1.39 -21.96 6.45
C THR A 31 -1.14 -21.35 7.83
N VAL A 32 -1.19 -20.01 7.92
CA VAL A 32 -1.08 -19.31 9.21
C VAL A 32 -2.15 -19.76 10.22
N PRO A 33 -3.46 -19.81 9.87
CA PRO A 33 -4.48 -20.28 10.81
C PRO A 33 -4.29 -21.74 11.25
N PHE A 34 -3.72 -22.59 10.39
CA PHE A 34 -3.41 -23.96 10.75
C PHE A 34 -2.26 -24.03 11.75
N ILE A 35 -1.18 -23.27 11.51
CA ILE A 35 0.00 -23.26 12.36
C ILE A 35 -0.36 -22.72 13.75
N SER A 36 -1.03 -21.57 13.82
CA SER A 36 -1.39 -20.92 15.08
C SER A 36 -2.31 -21.76 15.95
N ARG A 37 -3.18 -22.57 15.33
CA ARG A 37 -4.16 -23.40 16.05
C ARG A 37 -3.65 -24.79 16.39
N TYR A 38 -2.96 -25.47 15.47
CA TYR A 38 -2.65 -26.90 15.55
C TYR A 38 -1.15 -27.22 15.62
N ARG A 39 -0.26 -26.22 15.57
CA ARG A 39 1.20 -26.38 15.66
C ARG A 39 1.85 -25.52 16.75
N LYS A 40 1.08 -25.13 17.77
CA LYS A 40 1.56 -24.34 18.92
C LYS A 40 2.79 -24.93 19.60
N GLU A 41 2.80 -26.25 19.83
CA GLU A 41 3.93 -26.97 20.45
C GLU A 41 5.23 -26.79 19.63
N VAL A 42 5.11 -26.83 18.31
CA VAL A 42 6.24 -26.78 17.36
C VAL A 42 6.82 -25.37 17.25
N THR A 43 5.95 -24.33 17.28
CA THR A 43 6.36 -22.93 17.16
C THR A 43 6.60 -22.24 18.51
N GLY A 44 6.32 -22.91 19.63
CA GLY A 44 6.33 -22.28 20.95
C GLY A 44 5.19 -21.26 21.14
N SER A 45 4.02 -21.56 20.56
CA SER A 45 2.78 -20.77 20.64
C SER A 45 2.85 -19.39 19.99
N LEU A 46 3.44 -19.29 18.79
CA LEU A 46 3.29 -18.08 17.97
C LEU A 46 1.82 -17.88 17.59
N ASP A 47 1.30 -16.66 17.77
CA ASP A 47 -0.07 -16.30 17.42
C ASP A 47 -0.20 -15.83 15.95
N ASP A 48 -1.44 -15.57 15.52
CA ASP A 48 -1.74 -15.13 14.15
C ASP A 48 -1.00 -13.84 13.79
N THR A 49 -0.92 -12.87 14.71
CA THR A 49 -0.27 -11.57 14.45
C THR A 49 1.23 -11.77 14.22
N GLN A 50 1.87 -12.59 15.06
CA GLN A 50 3.29 -12.93 14.93
C GLN A 50 3.56 -13.71 13.64
N LEU A 51 2.71 -14.67 13.29
CA LEU A 51 2.87 -15.49 12.09
C LEU A 51 2.63 -14.71 10.79
N ARG A 52 1.68 -13.76 10.78
CA ARG A 52 1.46 -12.86 9.63
C ARG A 52 2.65 -11.92 9.43
N HIS A 53 3.17 -11.34 10.51
CA HIS A 53 4.39 -10.53 10.43
C HIS A 53 5.59 -11.37 9.96
N LEU A 54 5.75 -12.59 10.50
CA LEU A 54 6.78 -13.54 10.06
C LEU A 54 6.67 -13.83 8.56
N GLU A 55 5.47 -14.13 8.05
CA GLU A 55 5.23 -14.43 6.63
C GLU A 55 5.61 -13.24 5.73
N GLU A 56 5.22 -12.02 6.10
CA GLU A 56 5.57 -10.82 5.36
C GLU A 56 7.08 -10.56 5.35
N ARG A 57 7.73 -10.65 6.51
CA ARG A 57 9.16 -10.41 6.67
C ARG A 57 10.00 -11.49 6.00
N LEU A 58 9.57 -12.76 6.06
CA LEU A 58 10.20 -13.87 5.36
C LEU A 58 10.24 -13.61 3.86
N ARG A 59 9.13 -13.17 3.26
CA ARG A 59 9.09 -12.82 1.83
C ARG A 59 10.05 -11.67 1.50
N TYR A 60 10.02 -10.57 2.26
CA TYR A 60 10.92 -9.44 2.03
C TYR A 60 12.40 -9.84 2.12
N LEU A 61 12.76 -10.61 3.14
CA LEU A 61 14.15 -11.01 3.39
C LEU A 61 14.64 -12.04 2.36
N ARG A 62 13.77 -12.93 1.87
CA ARG A 62 14.10 -13.81 0.74
C ARG A 62 14.38 -13.02 -0.53
N GLU A 63 13.53 -12.04 -0.86
CA GLU A 63 13.77 -11.15 -2.01
C GLU A 63 15.08 -10.36 -1.87
N LEU A 64 15.41 -9.91 -0.65
CA LEU A 64 16.68 -9.23 -0.36
C LEU A 64 17.87 -10.18 -0.57
N ASP A 65 17.80 -11.41 -0.06
CA ASP A 65 18.86 -12.41 -0.19
C ASP A 65 19.05 -12.84 -1.66
N GLU A 66 17.97 -13.08 -2.41
CA GLU A 66 18.03 -13.36 -3.85
C GLU A 66 18.70 -12.22 -4.63
N ARG A 67 18.30 -10.97 -4.33
CA ARG A 67 18.91 -9.80 -4.96
C ARG A 67 20.38 -9.66 -4.59
N ARG A 68 20.76 -9.98 -3.34
CA ARG A 68 22.15 -9.98 -2.87
C ARG A 68 23.01 -10.96 -3.66
N VAL A 69 22.52 -12.17 -3.90
CA VAL A 69 23.22 -13.18 -4.71
C VAL A 69 23.43 -12.68 -6.14
N SER A 70 22.39 -12.11 -6.76
CA SER A 70 22.48 -11.55 -8.11
C SER A 70 23.52 -10.42 -8.22
N ILE A 71 23.59 -9.55 -7.21
CA ILE A 71 24.55 -8.44 -7.18
C ILE A 71 25.99 -8.95 -7.00
N LEU A 72 26.21 -9.91 -6.09
CA LEU A 72 27.53 -10.52 -5.91
C LEU A 72 28.04 -11.15 -7.21
N ALA A 73 27.19 -11.94 -7.88
CA ALA A 73 27.55 -12.58 -9.15
C ALA A 73 27.90 -11.54 -10.22
N SER A 74 27.11 -10.48 -10.37
CA SER A 74 27.35 -9.44 -11.37
C SER A 74 28.66 -8.67 -11.14
N ILE A 75 29.03 -8.41 -9.89
CA ILE A 75 30.29 -7.73 -9.54
C ILE A 75 31.49 -8.67 -9.71
N GLU A 76 31.31 -9.95 -9.39
CA GLU A 76 32.32 -11.00 -9.58
C GLU A 76 32.63 -11.23 -11.07
N GLU A 77 31.61 -11.29 -11.93
CA GLU A 77 31.76 -11.38 -13.39
C GLU A 77 32.57 -10.22 -13.99
N GLN A 78 32.51 -9.04 -13.36
CA GLN A 78 33.30 -7.86 -13.75
C GLN A 78 34.74 -7.88 -13.19
N GLY A 79 35.08 -8.87 -12.35
CA GLY A 79 36.37 -8.95 -11.67
C GLY A 79 36.59 -7.82 -10.66
N LYS A 80 35.51 -7.23 -10.12
CA LYS A 80 35.55 -6.08 -9.20
C LYS A 80 35.16 -6.41 -7.76
N LEU A 81 34.88 -7.68 -7.46
CA LEU A 81 34.44 -8.09 -6.13
C LEU A 81 35.62 -8.20 -5.17
N THR A 82 35.91 -7.10 -4.46
CA THR A 82 36.95 -7.12 -3.40
C THR A 82 36.42 -7.77 -2.11
N PRO A 83 37.30 -8.29 -1.24
CA PRO A 83 36.89 -8.84 0.07
C PRO A 83 36.10 -7.85 0.94
N GLU A 84 36.45 -6.57 0.88
CA GLU A 84 35.78 -5.50 1.62
C GLU A 84 34.37 -5.26 1.08
N LEU A 85 34.21 -5.15 -0.24
CA LEU A 85 32.90 -4.99 -0.89
C LEU A 85 32.00 -6.21 -0.67
N ALA A 86 32.57 -7.42 -0.76
CA ALA A 86 31.84 -8.65 -0.46
C ALA A 86 31.34 -8.68 1.00
N ARG A 87 32.13 -8.15 1.94
CA ARG A 87 31.72 -8.00 3.34
C ARG A 87 30.58 -6.98 3.47
N ASP A 88 30.70 -5.81 2.86
CA ASP A 88 29.67 -4.76 2.94
C ASP A 88 28.34 -5.22 2.33
N ILE A 89 28.37 -5.94 1.20
CA ILE A 89 27.19 -6.53 0.57
C ILE A 89 26.54 -7.58 1.48
N LYS A 90 27.33 -8.41 2.18
CA LYS A 90 26.83 -9.39 3.15
C LYS A 90 26.18 -8.73 4.36
N LEU A 91 26.70 -7.59 4.80
CA LEU A 91 26.18 -6.82 5.94
C LEU A 91 25.00 -5.91 5.56
N ALA A 92 24.73 -5.68 4.26
CA ALA A 92 23.62 -4.85 3.81
C ALA A 92 22.28 -5.43 4.29
N ASP A 93 21.58 -4.64 5.10
CA ASP A 93 20.35 -4.98 5.79
C ASP A 93 19.09 -4.46 5.08
N THR A 94 19.22 -3.53 4.14
CA THR A 94 18.11 -2.99 3.35
C THR A 94 18.36 -3.16 1.86
N LYS A 95 17.27 -3.26 1.08
CA LYS A 95 17.36 -3.26 -0.39
C LYS A 95 18.04 -1.99 -0.92
N THR A 96 17.77 -0.84 -0.28
CA THR A 96 18.39 0.44 -0.63
C THR A 96 19.91 0.41 -0.44
N ARG A 97 20.41 -0.01 0.74
CA ARG A 97 21.85 -0.12 0.97
C ARG A 97 22.53 -1.09 0.00
N LEU A 98 21.84 -2.18 -0.31
CA LEU A 98 22.33 -3.16 -1.26
C LEU A 98 22.44 -2.60 -2.68
N GLU A 99 21.43 -1.83 -3.14
CA GLU A 99 21.50 -1.16 -4.45
C GLU A 99 22.55 -0.05 -4.46
N ASP A 100 22.72 0.73 -3.38
CA ASP A 100 23.76 1.77 -3.27
C ASP A 100 25.16 1.20 -3.50
N LEU A 101 25.47 0.05 -2.88
CA LEU A 101 26.75 -0.65 -3.04
C LEU A 101 26.93 -1.20 -4.47
N TYR A 102 25.84 -1.44 -5.18
CA TYR A 102 25.84 -1.96 -6.54
C TYR A 102 25.92 -0.87 -7.61
N LEU A 103 25.58 0.39 -7.30
CA LEU A 103 25.52 1.49 -8.28
C LEU A 103 26.76 1.61 -9.18
N PRO A 104 28.01 1.54 -8.66
CA PRO A 104 29.21 1.67 -9.51
C PRO A 104 29.36 0.57 -10.56
N TYR A 105 28.76 -0.59 -10.33
CA TYR A 105 28.90 -1.81 -11.12
C TYR A 105 27.67 -2.09 -11.99
N LYS A 106 26.60 -1.32 -11.81
CA LYS A 106 25.36 -1.47 -12.58
C LYS A 106 25.61 -1.03 -14.02
N GLN A 107 25.13 -1.82 -14.98
CA GLN A 107 25.27 -1.50 -16.40
C GLN A 107 24.68 -0.11 -16.69
N LYS A 108 25.53 0.81 -17.14
CA LYS A 108 25.15 2.20 -17.39
C LYS A 108 24.61 2.38 -18.80
N ARG A 109 23.60 3.26 -18.94
CA ARG A 109 23.26 3.85 -20.25
C ARG A 109 24.42 4.74 -20.70
N ARG A 110 24.51 5.07 -21.99
CA ARG A 110 25.52 6.00 -22.50
C ARG A 110 25.31 7.41 -21.95
N THR A 111 25.88 7.70 -20.78
CA THR A 111 25.78 8.98 -20.07
C THR A 111 26.80 9.99 -20.61
N LYS A 112 26.63 11.28 -20.25
CA LYS A 112 27.64 12.31 -20.55
C LYS A 112 29.00 11.98 -19.93
N GLY A 113 29.03 11.40 -18.72
CA GLY A 113 30.27 10.95 -18.07
C GLY A 113 30.93 9.80 -18.84
N GLN A 114 30.15 8.82 -19.31
CA GLN A 114 30.68 7.70 -20.11
C GLN A 114 31.23 8.18 -21.46
N ILE A 115 30.54 9.11 -22.13
CA ILE A 115 31.03 9.72 -23.38
C ILE A 115 32.34 10.47 -23.13
N ALA A 116 32.45 11.19 -22.01
CA ALA A 116 33.68 11.88 -21.63
C ALA A 116 34.84 10.90 -21.32
N LEU A 117 34.55 9.76 -20.67
CA LEU A 117 35.54 8.69 -20.45
C LEU A 117 36.01 8.07 -21.78
N GLU A 118 35.09 7.79 -22.71
CA GLU A 118 35.41 7.31 -24.07
C GLU A 118 36.27 8.31 -24.86
N ALA A 119 36.08 9.62 -24.62
CA ALA A 119 36.88 10.68 -25.22
C ALA A 119 38.26 10.86 -24.56
N GLY A 120 38.56 10.17 -23.46
CA GLY A 120 39.83 10.25 -22.73
C GLY A 120 39.88 11.34 -21.66
N LEU A 121 38.75 11.98 -21.31
CA LEU A 121 38.69 13.04 -20.30
C LEU A 121 38.80 12.53 -18.85
N GLY A 122 38.97 11.21 -18.66
CA GLY A 122 39.19 10.62 -17.34
C GLY A 122 40.47 11.11 -16.68
N GLU A 123 41.55 11.23 -17.45
CA GLU A 123 42.84 11.74 -16.96
C GLU A 123 42.71 13.20 -16.49
N LEU A 124 42.06 14.07 -17.28
CA LEU A 124 41.77 15.44 -16.87
C LEU A 124 40.95 15.53 -15.57
N ALA A 125 39.94 14.68 -15.42
CA ALA A 125 39.13 14.64 -14.21
C ALA A 125 39.94 14.21 -12.98
N ASP A 126 40.82 13.22 -13.14
CA ASP A 126 41.67 12.71 -12.07
C ASP A 126 42.77 13.71 -11.69
N ASP A 127 43.42 14.36 -12.66
CA ASP A 127 44.46 15.36 -12.43
C ASP A 127 43.94 16.55 -11.64
N LEU A 128 42.82 17.16 -12.08
CA LEU A 128 42.22 18.30 -11.40
C LEU A 128 41.64 17.96 -10.03
N PHE A 129 41.23 16.70 -9.81
CA PHE A 129 40.76 16.24 -8.51
C PHE A 129 41.92 15.98 -7.54
N ASN A 130 43.00 15.35 -8.00
CA ASN A 130 44.14 14.95 -7.17
C ASN A 130 45.08 16.13 -6.86
N ASP A 131 45.22 17.09 -7.77
CA ASP A 131 46.03 18.30 -7.56
C ASP A 131 45.22 19.57 -7.84
N PRO A 132 44.58 20.16 -6.81
CA PRO A 132 43.83 21.40 -6.96
C PRO A 132 44.68 22.64 -7.29
N SER A 133 46.02 22.52 -7.32
CA SER A 133 46.92 23.60 -7.72
C SER A 133 46.98 23.82 -9.24
N LEU A 134 46.53 22.84 -10.02
CA LEU A 134 46.48 22.90 -11.48
C LEU A 134 45.42 23.90 -11.97
N ALA A 135 45.73 24.64 -13.03
CA ALA A 135 44.79 25.57 -13.66
C ALA A 135 43.86 24.80 -14.62
N PRO A 136 42.54 24.70 -14.35
CA PRO A 136 41.62 23.87 -15.13
C PRO A 136 41.65 24.14 -16.63
N GLU A 137 41.64 25.40 -17.03
CA GLU A 137 41.63 25.80 -18.45
C GLU A 137 42.94 25.44 -19.17
N ALA A 138 44.07 25.49 -18.47
CA ALA A 138 45.38 25.16 -19.03
C ALA A 138 45.53 23.66 -19.26
N GLU A 139 45.13 22.84 -18.26
CA GLU A 139 45.18 21.38 -18.40
C GLU A 139 44.16 20.88 -19.43
N ALA A 140 42.94 21.44 -19.43
CA ALA A 140 41.89 21.05 -20.36
C ALA A 140 42.24 21.33 -21.83
N ALA A 141 43.13 22.27 -22.13
CA ALA A 141 43.58 22.56 -23.49
C ALA A 141 44.24 21.34 -24.17
N ARG A 142 44.87 20.45 -23.40
CA ARG A 142 45.52 19.22 -23.89
C ARG A 142 44.53 18.16 -24.35
N PHE A 143 43.27 18.29 -23.95
CA PHE A 143 42.21 17.32 -24.19
C PHE A 143 41.17 17.79 -25.23
N VAL A 144 41.39 18.94 -25.87
CA VAL A 144 40.52 19.42 -26.94
C VAL A 144 40.73 18.57 -28.19
N ASP A 145 39.68 17.86 -28.60
CA ASP A 145 39.70 16.94 -29.73
C ASP A 145 38.29 16.89 -30.34
N ALA A 146 38.10 17.65 -31.42
CA ALA A 146 36.81 17.76 -32.10
C ALA A 146 36.34 16.42 -32.68
N ASP A 147 37.25 15.54 -33.08
CA ASP A 147 36.93 14.22 -33.64
C ASP A 147 36.38 13.26 -32.57
N LYS A 148 36.75 13.48 -31.30
CA LYS A 148 36.17 12.79 -30.13
C LYS A 148 34.96 13.51 -29.53
N GLY A 149 34.47 14.57 -30.16
CA GLY A 149 33.32 15.34 -29.70
C GLY A 149 33.64 16.38 -28.61
N VAL A 150 34.92 16.71 -28.39
CA VAL A 150 35.38 17.72 -27.43
C VAL A 150 35.81 18.97 -28.19
N ALA A 151 34.85 19.84 -28.49
CA ALA A 151 35.04 20.97 -29.41
C ALA A 151 35.93 22.10 -28.87
N ASP A 152 35.94 22.32 -27.56
CA ASP A 152 36.69 23.39 -26.91
C ASP A 152 37.05 23.04 -25.45
N VAL A 153 37.83 23.92 -24.81
CA VAL A 153 38.24 23.80 -23.39
C VAL A 153 37.04 23.69 -22.45
N LYS A 154 35.95 24.39 -22.75
CA LYS A 154 34.74 24.39 -21.92
C LYS A 154 34.05 23.02 -22.00
N ALA A 155 33.98 22.41 -23.19
CA ALA A 155 33.46 21.07 -23.39
C ALA A 155 34.32 20.02 -22.67
N ALA A 156 35.65 20.15 -22.68
CA ALA A 156 36.55 19.28 -21.94
C ALA A 156 36.29 19.36 -20.42
N LEU A 157 36.19 20.57 -19.86
CA LEU A 157 35.88 20.79 -18.45
C LEU A 157 34.46 20.36 -18.07
N GLU A 158 33.47 20.52 -18.95
CA GLU A 158 32.11 20.00 -18.74
C GLU A 158 32.11 18.46 -18.70
N GLY A 159 32.81 17.81 -19.63
CA GLY A 159 32.97 16.36 -19.66
C GLY A 159 33.64 15.82 -18.40
N ALA A 160 34.78 16.39 -18.02
CA ALA A 160 35.49 16.02 -16.78
C ALA A 160 34.62 16.25 -15.53
N LYS A 161 33.81 17.33 -15.50
CA LYS A 161 32.84 17.57 -14.43
C LYS A 161 31.80 16.46 -14.35
N TYR A 162 31.25 16.00 -15.48
CA TYR A 162 30.28 14.88 -15.48
C TYR A 162 30.90 13.56 -14.99
N ILE A 163 32.18 13.31 -15.26
CA ILE A 163 32.88 12.14 -14.74
C ILE A 163 32.92 12.17 -13.21
N LEU A 164 33.35 13.30 -12.62
CA LEU A 164 33.39 13.45 -11.17
C LEU A 164 31.98 13.43 -10.55
N MET A 165 30.99 14.07 -11.18
CA MET A 165 29.60 14.05 -10.71
C MET A 165 29.04 12.62 -10.62
N GLU A 166 29.31 11.77 -11.62
CA GLU A 166 28.83 10.38 -11.61
C GLU A 166 29.60 9.55 -10.58
N ARG A 167 30.92 9.74 -10.48
CA ARG A 167 31.74 9.07 -9.45
C ARG A 167 31.27 9.42 -8.04
N PHE A 168 30.97 10.69 -7.78
CA PHE A 168 30.52 11.15 -6.47
C PHE A 168 29.10 10.69 -6.14
N ALA A 169 28.21 10.68 -7.13
CA ALA A 169 26.81 10.30 -6.93
C ALA A 169 26.60 8.79 -6.68
N GLU A 170 27.62 7.97 -6.91
CA GLU A 170 27.59 6.51 -6.74
C GLU A 170 28.38 6.06 -5.49
N ASP A 171 28.91 6.98 -4.68
CA ASP A 171 29.58 6.63 -3.42
C ASP A 171 28.55 6.21 -2.36
N ALA A 172 28.50 4.92 -2.06
CA ALA A 172 27.51 4.34 -1.16
C ALA A 172 27.57 4.92 0.26
N SER A 173 28.76 5.31 0.75
CA SER A 173 28.90 5.89 2.10
C SER A 173 28.34 7.32 2.17
N LEU A 174 28.56 8.10 1.11
CA LEU A 174 28.01 9.44 0.97
C LEU A 174 26.48 9.39 0.83
N LEU A 175 25.95 8.50 -0.01
CA LEU A 175 24.50 8.32 -0.15
C LEU A 175 23.84 8.03 1.19
N ASP A 176 24.41 7.11 1.97
CA ASP A 176 23.91 6.77 3.30
C ASP A 176 23.97 7.95 4.29
N LYS A 177 25.10 8.68 4.33
CA LYS A 177 25.26 9.88 5.18
C LYS A 177 24.25 10.97 4.80
N LEU A 178 24.10 11.26 3.51
CA LEU A 178 23.16 12.27 3.02
C LEU A 178 21.70 11.87 3.25
N ARG A 179 21.35 10.61 2.97
CA ARG A 179 19.99 10.07 3.21
C ARG A 179 19.63 10.18 4.68
N SER A 180 20.53 9.76 5.56
CA SER A 180 20.34 9.85 7.01
C SER A 180 20.17 11.29 7.49
N PHE A 181 21.00 12.22 6.99
CA PHE A 181 20.88 13.64 7.31
C PHE A 181 19.54 14.22 6.85
N LEU A 182 19.17 14.01 5.58
CA LEU A 182 17.91 14.50 5.03
C LEU A 182 16.70 13.91 5.75
N LYS A 183 16.74 12.62 6.11
CA LYS A 183 15.66 12.00 6.89
C LYS A 183 15.44 12.72 8.23
N GLN A 184 16.49 13.21 8.87
CA GLN A 184 16.40 13.87 10.18
C GLN A 184 16.04 15.36 10.11
N GLU A 185 16.59 16.07 9.11
CA GLU A 185 16.58 17.53 9.05
C GLU A 185 15.71 18.11 7.94
N ALA A 186 15.35 17.32 6.91
CA ALA A 186 14.57 17.83 5.81
C ALA A 186 13.10 18.05 6.20
N VAL A 187 12.52 19.06 5.57
CA VAL A 187 11.11 19.42 5.62
C VAL A 187 10.51 19.08 4.26
N ILE A 188 9.40 18.36 4.23
CA ILE A 188 8.61 18.20 3.02
C ILE A 188 7.77 19.45 2.80
N SER A 189 7.92 20.03 1.62
CA SER A 189 7.30 21.29 1.21
C SER A 189 6.32 21.00 0.10
N ALA A 190 5.02 21.12 0.40
CA ALA A 190 3.94 20.98 -0.57
C ALA A 190 3.47 22.36 -1.03
N ARG A 191 3.36 22.54 -2.35
CA ARG A 191 2.91 23.79 -2.98
C ARG A 191 1.89 23.54 -4.07
N VAL A 192 0.86 24.38 -4.16
CA VAL A 192 -0.09 24.34 -5.26
C VAL A 192 0.61 24.63 -6.59
N VAL A 193 0.23 23.90 -7.63
CA VAL A 193 0.67 24.18 -9.00
C VAL A 193 -0.05 25.45 -9.47
N PRO A 194 0.68 26.48 -9.94
CA PRO A 194 0.06 27.73 -10.38
C PRO A 194 -1.05 27.52 -11.42
N GLY A 195 -2.21 28.14 -11.21
CA GLY A 195 -3.36 28.04 -12.10
C GLY A 195 -4.28 26.84 -11.86
N LYS A 196 -4.02 26.05 -10.80
CA LYS A 196 -4.85 24.88 -10.42
C LYS A 196 -5.53 25.03 -9.06
N GLU A 197 -5.62 26.24 -8.53
CA GLU A 197 -6.11 26.53 -7.19
C GLU A 197 -7.61 26.21 -7.02
N GLU A 198 -8.43 26.46 -8.05
CA GLU A 198 -9.87 26.15 -8.03
C GLU A 198 -10.14 24.65 -8.19
N GLU A 199 -9.51 24.01 -9.18
CA GLU A 199 -9.66 22.57 -9.44
C GLU A 199 -9.12 21.72 -8.28
N GLY A 200 -8.02 22.18 -7.66
CA GLY A 200 -7.36 21.54 -6.54
C GLY A 200 -7.96 21.85 -5.17
N ALA A 201 -9.14 22.48 -5.08
CA ALA A 201 -9.69 23.00 -3.82
C ALA A 201 -9.79 21.97 -2.68
N LYS A 202 -9.90 20.66 -2.99
CA LYS A 202 -9.88 19.58 -2.00
C LYS A 202 -8.52 19.39 -1.29
N PHE A 203 -7.45 19.97 -1.82
CA PHE A 203 -6.10 19.95 -1.25
C PHE A 203 -5.69 21.31 -0.68
N ARG A 204 -6.65 22.22 -0.43
CA ARG A 204 -6.38 23.59 0.03
C ARG A 204 -5.48 23.66 1.26
N ASP A 205 -5.64 22.72 2.19
CA ASP A 205 -4.82 22.61 3.40
C ASP A 205 -3.32 22.39 3.10
N TYR A 206 -2.99 21.95 1.87
CA TYR A 206 -1.64 21.64 1.43
C TYR A 206 -1.09 22.59 0.34
N PHE A 207 -1.79 23.69 0.03
CA PHE A 207 -1.36 24.65 -0.98
C PHE A 207 -0.07 25.39 -0.60
N GLU A 208 0.15 25.58 0.70
CA GLU A 208 1.37 26.12 1.27
C GLU A 208 1.65 25.42 2.60
N HIS A 209 2.11 24.16 2.53
CA HIS A 209 2.35 23.33 3.70
C HIS A 209 3.81 22.90 3.78
N ASP A 210 4.40 23.05 4.96
CA ASP A 210 5.76 22.63 5.27
C ASP A 210 5.74 21.83 6.58
N GLU A 211 6.33 20.63 6.56
CA GLU A 211 6.35 19.75 7.74
C GLU A 211 7.62 18.88 7.79
N PRO A 212 8.19 18.59 8.98
CA PRO A 212 9.36 17.73 9.09
C PRO A 212 9.12 16.33 8.49
N LEU A 213 10.05 15.87 7.65
CA LEU A 213 9.96 14.57 6.97
C LEU A 213 9.85 13.40 7.95
N LYS A 214 10.67 13.39 9.01
CA LYS A 214 10.75 12.30 9.99
C LYS A 214 9.45 12.02 10.77
N SER A 215 8.58 13.01 10.88
CA SER A 215 7.39 12.95 11.74
C SER A 215 6.10 13.18 10.98
N MET A 216 6.12 13.13 9.64
CA MET A 216 4.94 13.33 8.83
C MET A 216 3.92 12.18 9.03
N PRO A 217 2.67 12.46 9.43
CA PRO A 217 1.65 11.45 9.58
C PRO A 217 1.23 10.82 8.24
N SER A 218 0.85 9.54 8.28
CA SER A 218 0.42 8.77 7.11
C SER A 218 -0.65 9.48 6.27
N HIS A 219 -1.75 9.94 6.89
CA HIS A 219 -2.86 10.57 6.17
C HIS A 219 -2.46 11.86 5.44
N ARG A 220 -1.54 12.66 6.00
CA ARG A 220 -1.03 13.88 5.34
C ARG A 220 -0.10 13.54 4.17
N ALA A 221 0.80 12.57 4.38
CA ALA A 221 1.68 12.09 3.31
C ALA A 221 0.86 11.58 2.11
N LEU A 222 -0.14 10.71 2.35
CA LEU A 222 -1.01 10.17 1.30
C LEU A 222 -1.82 11.28 0.60
N ALA A 223 -2.33 12.27 1.34
CA ALA A 223 -3.04 13.40 0.74
C ALA A 223 -2.14 14.25 -0.17
N ILE A 224 -0.90 14.53 0.26
CA ILE A 224 0.09 15.26 -0.55
C ILE A 224 0.45 14.45 -1.80
N PHE A 225 0.73 13.16 -1.67
CA PHE A 225 1.05 12.29 -2.82
C PHE A 225 -0.11 12.18 -3.80
N ARG A 226 -1.34 12.11 -3.30
CA ARG A 226 -2.54 12.14 -4.13
C ARG A 226 -2.66 13.47 -4.89
N GLY A 227 -2.52 14.60 -4.20
CA GLY A 227 -2.54 15.92 -4.83
C GLY A 227 -1.44 16.08 -5.89
N ARG A 228 -0.25 15.51 -5.65
CA ARG A 228 0.84 15.46 -6.61
C ARG A 228 0.53 14.57 -7.82
N ASN A 229 -0.01 13.37 -7.62
CA ASN A 229 -0.33 12.44 -8.69
C ASN A 229 -1.48 12.95 -9.58
N GLU A 230 -2.47 13.62 -8.99
CA GLU A 230 -3.54 14.29 -9.73
C GLU A 230 -3.07 15.62 -10.36
N GLY A 231 -1.83 16.06 -10.06
CA GLY A 231 -1.18 17.20 -10.66
C GLY A 231 -1.61 18.56 -10.11
N PHE A 232 -2.24 18.60 -8.93
CA PHE A 232 -2.65 19.84 -8.25
C PHE A 232 -1.57 20.38 -7.30
N LEU A 233 -0.75 19.50 -6.74
CA LEU A 233 0.36 19.86 -5.86
C LEU A 233 1.71 19.50 -6.49
N SER A 234 2.73 20.18 -6.01
CA SER A 234 4.14 19.80 -6.12
C SER A 234 4.66 19.49 -4.71
N SER A 235 5.59 18.54 -4.59
CA SER A 235 6.28 18.26 -3.33
C SER A 235 7.79 18.21 -3.54
N ALA A 236 8.53 18.81 -2.61
CA ALA A 236 9.98 18.84 -2.60
C ALA A 236 10.52 18.69 -1.17
N LEU A 237 11.76 18.25 -1.02
CA LEU A 237 12.46 18.25 0.27
C LEU A 237 13.35 19.49 0.39
N LYS A 238 13.23 20.21 1.51
CA LYS A 238 14.02 21.41 1.80
C LYS A 238 14.80 21.23 3.10
N VAL A 239 16.00 21.80 3.16
CA VAL A 239 16.82 21.84 4.38
C VAL A 239 17.16 23.30 4.67
N GLY A 240 16.62 23.83 5.76
CA GLY A 240 16.78 25.25 6.10
C GLY A 240 16.20 26.19 5.04
N GLU A 241 16.59 27.46 5.12
CA GLU A 241 16.20 28.48 4.13
C GLU A 241 17.21 28.51 2.97
N GLU A 242 16.73 28.48 1.74
CA GLU A 242 17.56 28.67 0.54
C GLU A 242 17.93 30.14 0.38
N LEU A 243 19.00 30.57 1.05
CA LEU A 243 19.54 31.91 0.90
C LEU A 243 20.37 32.03 -0.40
N PRO A 244 20.17 33.07 -1.22
CA PRO A 244 20.97 33.28 -2.43
C PRO A 244 22.48 33.34 -2.10
N GLY A 245 23.25 32.43 -2.70
CA GLY A 245 24.70 32.35 -2.50
C GLY A 245 25.15 31.54 -1.28
N ALA A 246 24.23 31.06 -0.44
CA ALA A 246 24.57 30.12 0.62
C ALA A 246 24.83 28.72 0.04
N MET A 247 25.81 28.03 0.61
CA MET A 247 26.13 26.64 0.27
C MET A 247 25.12 25.72 0.97
N HIS A 248 24.55 24.78 0.23
CA HIS A 248 23.63 23.80 0.82
C HIS A 248 24.38 22.88 1.80
N PRO A 249 23.81 22.48 2.96
CA PRO A 249 24.49 21.60 3.92
C PRO A 249 24.99 20.29 3.30
N CYS A 250 24.23 19.70 2.37
CA CYS A 250 24.68 18.51 1.63
C CYS A 250 25.87 18.78 0.70
N GLU A 251 26.04 19.99 0.15
CA GLU A 251 27.22 20.34 -0.63
C GLU A 251 28.48 20.32 0.24
N LEU A 252 28.38 20.78 1.50
CA LEU A 252 29.48 20.67 2.47
C LEU A 252 29.84 19.21 2.74
N MET A 253 28.85 18.34 2.96
CA MET A 253 29.10 16.91 3.22
C MET A 253 29.74 16.19 2.03
N ILE A 254 29.38 16.56 0.80
CA ILE A 254 30.03 16.05 -0.42
C ILE A 254 31.48 16.53 -0.47
N GLY A 255 31.73 17.82 -0.22
CA GLY A 255 33.08 18.38 -0.17
C GLY A 255 33.97 17.68 0.87
N GLU A 256 33.46 17.50 2.10
CA GLU A 256 34.15 16.77 3.17
C GLU A 256 34.50 15.33 2.78
N ARG A 257 33.55 14.60 2.16
CA ARG A 257 33.75 13.20 1.77
C ARG A 257 34.92 13.04 0.80
N PHE A 258 35.07 13.99 -0.12
CA PHE A 258 36.09 13.94 -1.17
C PHE A 258 37.28 14.88 -0.92
N GLY A 259 37.39 15.47 0.26
CA GLY A 259 38.51 16.36 0.61
C GLY A 259 38.55 17.68 -0.19
N ILE A 260 37.43 18.10 -0.78
CA ILE A 260 37.33 19.33 -1.56
C ILE A 260 37.09 20.49 -0.60
N GLN A 261 38.07 21.38 -0.53
CA GLN A 261 38.03 22.59 0.29
C GLN A 261 38.40 23.79 -0.57
N ASN A 262 37.67 24.90 -0.41
CA ASN A 262 38.00 26.13 -1.12
C ASN A 262 39.10 26.89 -0.35
N GLN A 263 40.34 26.75 -0.80
CA GLN A 263 41.54 27.42 -0.27
C GLN A 263 42.05 28.49 -1.26
N ASN A 264 41.23 28.88 -2.24
CA ASN A 264 41.58 29.78 -3.35
C ASN A 264 42.71 29.25 -4.25
N ARG A 265 42.87 27.93 -4.38
CA ARG A 265 43.74 27.31 -5.39
C ARG A 265 43.09 27.36 -6.78
N PRO A 266 43.87 27.28 -7.88
CA PRO A 266 43.34 27.41 -9.24
C PRO A 266 42.14 26.51 -9.58
N ALA A 267 42.13 25.24 -9.16
CA ALA A 267 41.01 24.34 -9.45
C ALA A 267 39.84 24.43 -8.45
N ASP A 268 40.00 25.09 -7.30
CA ASP A 268 39.02 25.03 -6.20
C ASP A 268 37.63 25.55 -6.62
N LYS A 269 37.57 26.58 -7.47
CA LYS A 269 36.30 27.12 -7.99
C LYS A 269 35.58 26.11 -8.89
N TRP A 270 36.33 25.41 -9.74
CA TRP A 270 35.78 24.38 -10.62
C TRP A 270 35.34 23.15 -9.81
N LEU A 271 36.13 22.70 -8.83
CA LEU A 271 35.76 21.61 -7.92
C LEU A 271 34.53 21.96 -7.07
N ALA A 272 34.41 23.19 -6.58
CA ALA A 272 33.19 23.65 -5.89
C ALA A 272 31.97 23.64 -6.82
N GLU A 273 32.15 24.00 -8.10
CA GLU A 273 31.09 23.86 -9.10
C GLU A 273 30.71 22.39 -9.30
N VAL A 274 31.67 21.48 -9.41
CA VAL A 274 31.43 20.02 -9.50
C VAL A 274 30.59 19.56 -8.32
N VAL A 275 30.97 19.90 -7.08
CA VAL A 275 30.20 19.55 -5.86
C VAL A 275 28.76 20.04 -5.93
N ARG A 276 28.55 21.31 -6.27
CA ARG A 276 27.22 21.91 -6.39
C ARG A 276 26.37 21.21 -7.46
N TRP A 277 26.96 20.89 -8.60
CA TRP A 277 26.27 20.18 -9.68
C TRP A 277 25.97 18.73 -9.31
N THR A 278 26.87 18.04 -8.63
CA THR A 278 26.62 16.69 -8.09
C THR A 278 25.40 16.69 -7.18
N TRP A 279 25.30 17.66 -6.27
CA TRP A 279 24.11 17.83 -5.42
C TRP A 279 22.85 18.07 -6.24
N LYS A 280 22.81 19.17 -7.01
CA LYS A 280 21.57 19.64 -7.66
C LYS A 280 21.09 18.75 -8.81
N VAL A 281 21.99 18.12 -9.55
CA VAL A 281 21.66 17.39 -10.78
C VAL A 281 21.55 15.88 -10.55
N LYS A 282 22.27 15.32 -9.58
CA LYS A 282 22.31 13.86 -9.35
C LYS A 282 21.75 13.49 -7.98
N LEU A 283 22.40 13.93 -6.90
CA LEU A 283 22.14 13.41 -5.56
C LEU A 283 20.78 13.87 -4.98
N TYR A 284 20.37 15.13 -5.18
CA TYR A 284 19.10 15.62 -4.65
C TYR A 284 17.91 14.81 -5.19
N SER A 285 17.80 14.66 -6.51
CA SER A 285 16.67 13.94 -7.12
C SER A 285 16.66 12.45 -6.76
N HIS A 286 17.85 11.83 -6.66
CA HIS A 286 17.99 10.46 -6.20
C HIS A 286 17.48 10.30 -4.76
N LEU A 287 17.99 11.12 -3.83
CA LEU A 287 17.63 11.05 -2.41
C LEU A 287 16.18 11.48 -2.15
N GLU A 288 15.65 12.43 -2.91
CA GLU A 288 14.24 12.81 -2.87
C GLU A 288 13.35 11.63 -3.27
N THR A 289 13.71 10.92 -4.34
CA THR A 289 12.96 9.73 -4.78
C THR A 289 12.98 8.64 -3.72
N ASP A 290 14.15 8.35 -3.14
CA ASP A 290 14.31 7.36 -2.07
C ASP A 290 13.45 7.70 -0.85
N LEU A 291 13.59 8.93 -0.33
CA LEU A 291 12.95 9.34 0.91
C LEU A 291 11.45 9.52 0.77
N LEU A 292 10.96 10.04 -0.36
CA LEU A 292 9.53 10.12 -0.64
C LEU A 292 8.93 8.73 -0.89
N GLY A 293 9.69 7.82 -1.51
CA GLY A 293 9.32 6.41 -1.65
C GLY A 293 9.19 5.73 -0.29
N GLU A 294 10.17 5.91 0.60
CA GLU A 294 10.15 5.38 1.96
C GLU A 294 8.98 5.94 2.78
N LEU A 295 8.76 7.27 2.74
CA LEU A 295 7.62 7.91 3.42
C LEU A 295 6.30 7.36 2.90
N ARG A 296 6.17 7.20 1.58
CA ARG A 296 4.97 6.62 0.96
C ARG A 296 4.76 5.18 1.40
N ASP A 297 5.79 4.35 1.37
CA ASP A 297 5.70 2.95 1.78
C ASP A 297 5.26 2.83 3.25
N GLY A 298 5.83 3.63 4.15
CA GLY A 298 5.43 3.68 5.56
C GLY A 298 4.00 4.16 5.74
N ALA A 299 3.61 5.24 5.05
CA ALA A 299 2.26 5.79 5.11
C ALA A 299 1.20 4.80 4.58
N GLU A 300 1.48 4.12 3.47
CA GLU A 300 0.62 3.08 2.92
C GLU A 300 0.47 1.90 3.89
N THR A 301 1.55 1.43 4.49
CA THR A 301 1.50 0.33 5.47
C THR A 301 0.65 0.71 6.70
N GLU A 302 0.83 1.90 7.25
CA GLU A 302 0.01 2.37 8.39
C GLU A 302 -1.48 2.45 8.02
N ALA A 303 -1.81 3.01 6.84
CA ALA A 303 -3.18 3.10 6.36
C ALA A 303 -3.80 1.71 6.14
N ILE A 304 -3.06 0.78 5.53
CA ILE A 304 -3.51 -0.61 5.32
C ILE A 304 -3.75 -1.31 6.66
N ASN A 305 -2.94 -1.07 7.69
CA ASN A 305 -3.16 -1.64 9.01
C ASN A 305 -4.47 -1.15 9.64
N VAL A 306 -4.83 0.12 9.45
CA VAL A 306 -6.13 0.66 9.87
C VAL A 306 -7.27 0.02 9.08
N PHE A 307 -7.11 -0.15 7.76
CA PHE A 307 -8.10 -0.81 6.91
C PHE A 307 -8.31 -2.28 7.31
N ALA A 308 -7.23 -2.99 7.64
CA ALA A 308 -7.24 -4.36 8.12
C ALA A 308 -8.03 -4.49 9.43
N HIS A 309 -7.79 -3.60 10.41
CA HIS A 309 -8.55 -3.56 11.66
C HIS A 309 -10.04 -3.27 11.41
N ASN A 310 -10.36 -2.27 10.59
CA ASN A 310 -11.75 -1.94 10.27
C ASN A 310 -12.47 -3.10 9.57
N LEU A 311 -11.78 -3.83 8.68
CA LEU A 311 -12.35 -5.02 8.05
C LEU A 311 -12.56 -6.15 9.06
N HIS A 312 -11.59 -6.40 9.93
CA HIS A 312 -11.69 -7.41 10.99
C HIS A 312 -12.92 -7.16 11.86
N ASP A 313 -13.14 -5.92 12.31
CA ASP A 313 -14.29 -5.55 13.13
C ASP A 313 -15.63 -5.73 12.38
N LEU A 314 -15.66 -5.46 11.07
CA LEU A 314 -16.84 -5.69 10.24
C LEU A 314 -17.15 -7.18 10.06
N LEU A 315 -16.13 -8.01 9.86
CA LEU A 315 -16.28 -9.44 9.65
C LEU A 315 -16.70 -10.18 10.92
N LEU A 316 -16.22 -9.74 12.09
CA LEU A 316 -16.56 -10.32 13.39
C LEU A 316 -17.71 -9.61 14.10
N ALA A 317 -18.42 -8.72 13.41
CA ALA A 317 -19.64 -8.12 13.93
C ALA A 317 -20.65 -9.21 14.31
N ALA A 318 -21.34 -9.03 15.44
CA ALA A 318 -22.23 -10.05 15.97
C ALA A 318 -23.38 -10.35 14.98
N PRO A 319 -23.57 -11.62 14.57
CA PRO A 319 -24.66 -11.99 13.69
C PRO A 319 -26.01 -11.86 14.43
N ALA A 320 -27.00 -11.24 13.79
CA ALA A 320 -28.36 -11.17 14.36
C ALA A 320 -29.09 -12.51 14.30
N GLY A 321 -28.55 -13.46 13.52
CA GLY A 321 -29.00 -14.85 13.44
C GLY A 321 -30.11 -15.06 12.42
N GLN A 322 -30.69 -16.26 12.47
CA GLN A 322 -31.68 -16.76 11.53
C GLN A 322 -33.06 -16.15 11.79
N ARG A 323 -33.21 -14.85 11.46
CA ARG A 323 -34.44 -14.07 11.66
C ARG A 323 -34.85 -13.40 10.35
N ALA A 324 -36.15 -13.40 10.05
CA ALA A 324 -36.65 -12.76 8.85
C ALA A 324 -36.32 -11.26 8.87
N THR A 325 -35.69 -10.77 7.80
CA THR A 325 -35.06 -9.45 7.78
C THR A 325 -35.48 -8.67 6.54
N MET A 326 -35.87 -7.42 6.72
CA MET A 326 -36.05 -6.45 5.65
C MET A 326 -34.79 -5.61 5.51
N GLY A 327 -34.14 -5.66 4.34
CA GLY A 327 -33.06 -4.76 3.96
C GLY A 327 -33.59 -3.51 3.27
N LEU A 328 -33.16 -2.36 3.76
CA LEU A 328 -33.41 -1.05 3.19
C LEU A 328 -32.08 -0.48 2.70
N ASP A 329 -31.96 -0.32 1.39
CA ASP A 329 -30.86 0.40 0.72
C ASP A 329 -31.32 1.85 0.42
N PRO A 330 -30.92 2.84 1.26
CA PRO A 330 -31.42 4.20 1.18
C PRO A 330 -31.14 4.87 -0.16
N GLY A 331 -31.99 5.83 -0.52
CA GLY A 331 -31.79 6.65 -1.71
C GLY A 331 -32.79 7.77 -1.80
N LEU A 332 -32.38 8.87 -2.45
CA LEU A 332 -33.23 10.03 -2.70
C LEU A 332 -33.94 9.89 -4.05
N ARG A 333 -33.34 10.43 -5.11
CA ARG A 333 -33.90 10.47 -6.48
C ARG A 333 -34.26 9.08 -7.03
N THR A 334 -33.42 8.08 -6.76
CA THR A 334 -33.60 6.69 -7.23
C THR A 334 -34.50 5.86 -6.30
N GLY A 335 -34.99 6.43 -5.21
CA GLY A 335 -35.79 5.74 -4.21
C GLY A 335 -34.95 4.86 -3.27
N CYS A 336 -35.62 4.40 -2.20
CA CYS A 336 -35.11 3.39 -1.28
C CYS A 336 -35.46 2.01 -1.84
N LYS A 337 -34.46 1.15 -1.97
CA LYS A 337 -34.66 -0.23 -2.43
C LYS A 337 -34.92 -1.11 -1.22
N VAL A 338 -35.86 -2.03 -1.36
CA VAL A 338 -36.38 -2.87 -0.28
C VAL A 338 -36.22 -4.32 -0.71
N ALA A 339 -35.67 -5.16 0.15
CA ALA A 339 -35.63 -6.60 -0.01
C ALA A 339 -36.05 -7.27 1.29
N VAL A 340 -36.85 -8.33 1.21
CA VAL A 340 -37.22 -9.15 2.37
C VAL A 340 -36.62 -10.53 2.21
N VAL A 341 -35.82 -10.95 3.19
CA VAL A 341 -35.25 -12.29 3.26
C VAL A 341 -35.85 -13.06 4.44
N ASP A 342 -36.02 -14.37 4.28
CA ASP A 342 -36.43 -15.24 5.38
C ASP A 342 -35.27 -15.52 6.35
N ALA A 343 -35.52 -16.32 7.38
CA ALA A 343 -34.54 -16.73 8.38
C ALA A 343 -33.31 -17.45 7.79
N THR A 344 -33.41 -18.02 6.59
CA THR A 344 -32.30 -18.69 5.88
C THR A 344 -31.53 -17.77 4.93
N GLY A 345 -31.98 -16.53 4.78
CA GLY A 345 -31.42 -15.56 3.83
C GLY A 345 -31.97 -15.71 2.41
N LYS A 346 -33.01 -16.52 2.20
CA LYS A 346 -33.69 -16.63 0.90
C LYS A 346 -34.53 -15.38 0.66
N LEU A 347 -34.39 -14.78 -0.53
CA LEU A 347 -35.21 -13.65 -0.95
C LEU A 347 -36.69 -14.07 -1.09
N LEU A 348 -37.59 -13.33 -0.44
CA LEU A 348 -39.02 -13.56 -0.45
C LEU A 348 -39.77 -12.52 -1.30
N ASP A 349 -39.39 -11.25 -1.20
CA ASP A 349 -40.06 -10.14 -1.85
C ASP A 349 -39.13 -8.94 -1.97
N TYR A 350 -39.45 -8.00 -2.86
CA TYR A 350 -38.67 -6.77 -3.05
C TYR A 350 -39.55 -5.63 -3.58
N ALA A 351 -39.12 -4.39 -3.33
CA ALA A 351 -39.80 -3.20 -3.81
C ALA A 351 -38.82 -2.04 -4.01
N THR A 352 -39.27 -1.01 -4.72
CA THR A 352 -38.64 0.31 -4.71
C THR A 352 -39.66 1.33 -4.26
N VAL A 353 -39.37 2.03 -3.17
CA VAL A 353 -40.24 3.02 -2.55
C VAL A 353 -39.60 4.40 -2.58
N TYR A 354 -40.40 5.47 -2.57
CA TYR A 354 -39.90 6.84 -2.73
C TYR A 354 -40.34 7.77 -1.58
N PRO A 355 -39.95 7.44 -0.33
CA PRO A 355 -40.36 8.21 0.86
C PRO A 355 -39.79 9.62 0.87
N HIS A 356 -38.63 9.83 0.24
CA HIS A 356 -37.83 11.05 0.34
C HIS A 356 -37.99 11.96 -0.89
N VAL A 357 -37.27 13.07 -0.89
CA VAL A 357 -37.19 13.96 -2.05
C VAL A 357 -36.67 13.19 -3.27
N PRO A 358 -37.23 13.44 -4.47
CA PRO A 358 -38.22 14.48 -4.80
C PRO A 358 -39.69 14.05 -4.67
N LYS A 359 -40.01 12.76 -4.48
CA LYS A 359 -41.40 12.27 -4.53
C LYS A 359 -42.16 12.40 -3.22
N ASN A 360 -41.46 12.39 -2.07
CA ASN A 360 -42.00 12.61 -0.73
C ASN A 360 -43.19 11.70 -0.36
N GLN A 361 -43.16 10.42 -0.75
CA GLN A 361 -44.25 9.46 -0.54
C GLN A 361 -44.13 8.74 0.81
N TRP A 362 -44.07 9.49 1.90
CA TRP A 362 -43.77 8.97 3.24
C TRP A 362 -44.80 7.95 3.75
N ASP A 363 -46.07 8.35 3.81
CA ASP A 363 -47.15 7.49 4.34
C ASP A 363 -47.43 6.28 3.44
N GLN A 364 -47.35 6.44 2.12
CA GLN A 364 -47.47 5.32 1.18
C GLN A 364 -46.35 4.31 1.41
N THR A 365 -45.12 4.79 1.61
CA THR A 365 -43.98 3.93 1.88
C THR A 365 -44.18 3.17 3.19
N ILE A 366 -44.60 3.82 4.27
CA ILE A 366 -44.90 3.16 5.55
C ILE A 366 -45.94 2.04 5.36
N ALA A 367 -47.00 2.27 4.59
CA ALA A 367 -48.01 1.25 4.32
C ALA A 367 -47.45 0.04 3.57
N VAL A 368 -46.62 0.27 2.54
CA VAL A 368 -45.94 -0.79 1.78
C VAL A 368 -45.01 -1.61 2.68
N LEU A 369 -44.16 -0.94 3.48
CA LEU A 369 -43.23 -1.62 4.38
C LEU A 369 -43.99 -2.43 5.44
N ALA A 370 -45.06 -1.88 6.02
CA ALA A 370 -45.88 -2.59 6.99
C ALA A 370 -46.53 -3.86 6.40
N ALA A 371 -47.03 -3.77 5.16
CA ALA A 371 -47.61 -4.91 4.47
C ALA A 371 -46.58 -6.03 4.22
N LEU A 372 -45.37 -5.66 3.77
CA LEU A 372 -44.26 -6.60 3.59
C LEU A 372 -43.82 -7.24 4.92
N CYS A 373 -43.67 -6.43 5.98
CA CYS A 373 -43.31 -6.93 7.30
C CYS A 373 -44.33 -7.91 7.86
N ALA A 374 -45.63 -7.60 7.73
CA ALA A 374 -46.70 -8.48 8.20
C ALA A 374 -46.78 -9.77 7.36
N LYS A 375 -46.69 -9.67 6.03
CA LYS A 375 -46.77 -10.82 5.10
C LYS A 375 -45.67 -11.84 5.35
N HIS A 376 -44.46 -11.37 5.69
CA HIS A 376 -43.27 -12.22 5.82
C HIS A 376 -42.79 -12.40 7.26
N SER A 377 -43.56 -11.93 8.24
CA SER A 377 -43.20 -11.99 9.67
C SER A 377 -41.79 -11.43 9.93
N VAL A 378 -41.51 -10.24 9.39
CA VAL A 378 -40.20 -9.59 9.51
C VAL A 378 -39.95 -9.21 10.96
N ASP A 379 -38.81 -9.68 11.48
CA ASP A 379 -38.34 -9.41 12.82
C ASP A 379 -37.36 -8.23 12.87
N LEU A 380 -36.55 -8.09 11.82
CA LEU A 380 -35.43 -7.16 11.76
C LEU A 380 -35.53 -6.24 10.55
N ILE A 381 -35.12 -4.98 10.71
CA ILE A 381 -34.99 -4.02 9.62
C ILE A 381 -33.52 -3.57 9.55
N ALA A 382 -32.81 -4.04 8.53
CA ALA A 382 -31.44 -3.65 8.23
C ALA A 382 -31.44 -2.39 7.36
N ILE A 383 -30.71 -1.34 7.77
CA ILE A 383 -30.68 -0.06 7.07
C ILE A 383 -29.24 0.27 6.67
N GLY A 384 -28.99 0.43 5.37
CA GLY A 384 -27.68 0.85 4.86
C GLY A 384 -27.27 2.23 5.39
N ASN A 385 -25.99 2.44 5.65
CA ASN A 385 -25.46 3.67 6.26
C ASN A 385 -25.01 4.75 5.26
N GLY A 386 -25.40 4.67 3.99
CA GLY A 386 -25.05 5.65 2.96
C GLY A 386 -25.99 6.85 2.84
N THR A 387 -26.19 7.26 1.58
CA THR A 387 -26.93 8.49 1.26
C THR A 387 -28.40 8.38 1.66
N ALA A 388 -28.89 9.36 2.42
CA ALA A 388 -30.24 9.39 2.98
C ALA A 388 -30.55 8.30 4.04
N SER A 389 -29.50 7.72 4.63
CA SER A 389 -29.64 6.74 5.72
C SER A 389 -30.34 7.31 6.96
N ARG A 390 -30.04 8.55 7.34
CA ARG A 390 -30.68 9.25 8.48
C ARG A 390 -32.20 9.37 8.29
N GLU A 391 -32.61 9.74 7.09
CA GLU A 391 -34.02 9.89 6.71
C GLU A 391 -34.73 8.53 6.68
N THR A 392 -34.06 7.49 6.18
CA THR A 392 -34.59 6.12 6.17
C THR A 392 -34.64 5.50 7.58
N ASP A 393 -33.69 5.84 8.45
CA ASP A 393 -33.72 5.43 9.87
C ASP A 393 -34.94 6.01 10.59
N LYS A 394 -35.25 7.29 10.33
CA LYS A 394 -36.47 7.93 10.83
C LYS A 394 -37.73 7.24 10.29
N LEU A 395 -37.75 6.89 9.00
CA LEU A 395 -38.86 6.16 8.37
C LEU A 395 -39.11 4.81 9.06
N ALA A 396 -38.04 4.05 9.32
CA ALA A 396 -38.14 2.78 10.04
C ALA A 396 -38.60 2.96 11.49
N ALA A 397 -38.18 4.03 12.17
CA ALA A 397 -38.66 4.35 13.51
C ALA A 397 -40.16 4.65 13.54
N ASP A 398 -40.66 5.43 12.58
CA ASP A 398 -42.08 5.75 12.45
C ASP A 398 -42.92 4.51 12.10
N LEU A 399 -42.40 3.62 11.25
CA LEU A 399 -43.01 2.32 10.96
C LEU A 399 -43.16 1.47 12.23
N ILE A 400 -42.09 1.31 13.02
CA ILE A 400 -42.10 0.55 14.28
C ILE A 400 -43.11 1.15 15.27
N LYS A 401 -43.13 2.48 15.41
CA LYS A 401 -44.06 3.18 16.30
C LYS A 401 -45.53 3.00 15.89
N LYS A 402 -45.81 2.99 14.58
CA LYS A 402 -47.17 2.87 14.04
C LYS A 402 -47.70 1.43 14.12
N TYR A 403 -46.82 0.42 14.08
CA TYR A 403 -47.18 -1.00 14.11
C TYR A 403 -46.44 -1.77 15.21
N PRO A 404 -46.65 -1.46 16.50
CA PRO A 404 -45.93 -2.10 17.61
C PRO A 404 -46.22 -3.61 17.73
N GLY A 405 -47.37 -4.07 17.20
CA GLY A 405 -47.73 -5.49 17.18
C GLY A 405 -46.80 -6.39 16.35
N LEU A 406 -46.06 -5.82 15.40
CA LEU A 406 -45.09 -6.56 14.57
C LEU A 406 -43.73 -6.77 15.25
N LYS A 407 -43.47 -6.11 16.41
CA LYS A 407 -42.25 -6.28 17.23
C LYS A 407 -40.92 -6.17 16.47
N MET A 408 -40.89 -5.39 15.40
CA MET A 408 -39.72 -5.19 14.55
C MET A 408 -38.61 -4.43 15.29
N THR A 409 -37.36 -4.76 15.00
CA THR A 409 -36.18 -4.03 15.50
C THR A 409 -35.38 -3.47 14.34
N LYS A 410 -35.10 -2.16 14.34
CA LYS A 410 -34.23 -1.53 13.32
C LYS A 410 -32.77 -1.55 13.75
N VAL A 411 -31.88 -1.81 12.79
CA VAL A 411 -30.42 -1.83 12.98
C VAL A 411 -29.75 -1.17 11.78
N MET A 412 -28.78 -0.29 12.05
CA MET A 412 -27.92 0.29 11.03
C MET A 412 -26.83 -0.69 10.62
N VAL A 413 -26.59 -0.82 9.32
CA VAL A 413 -25.62 -1.75 8.75
C VAL A 413 -24.73 -1.01 7.76
N SER A 414 -23.44 -1.37 7.72
CA SER A 414 -22.53 -0.84 6.70
C SER A 414 -23.01 -1.25 5.31
N GLU A 415 -23.08 -0.32 4.36
CA GLU A 415 -23.32 -0.63 2.94
C GLU A 415 -22.03 -0.84 2.15
N ALA A 416 -20.87 -0.80 2.81
CA ALA A 416 -19.56 -0.94 2.17
C ALA A 416 -19.50 -2.20 1.29
N GLY A 417 -19.20 -2.03 0.01
CA GLY A 417 -19.13 -3.11 -0.97
C GLY A 417 -20.48 -3.65 -1.46
N ALA A 418 -21.64 -3.19 -0.98
CA ALA A 418 -22.95 -3.67 -1.45
C ALA A 418 -23.20 -3.34 -2.93
N SER A 419 -22.75 -2.19 -3.40
CA SER A 419 -22.79 -1.81 -4.82
C SER A 419 -21.82 -2.61 -5.69
N VAL A 420 -20.66 -2.99 -5.14
CA VAL A 420 -19.69 -3.86 -5.83
C VAL A 420 -20.25 -5.28 -5.94
N TYR A 421 -20.82 -5.79 -4.85
CA TYR A 421 -21.55 -7.06 -4.85
C TYR A 421 -22.66 -7.06 -5.91
N SER A 422 -23.53 -6.05 -5.91
CA SER A 422 -24.72 -6.05 -6.79
C SER A 422 -24.38 -6.09 -8.28
N ALA A 423 -23.26 -5.47 -8.66
CA ALA A 423 -22.72 -5.46 -10.01
C ALA A 423 -21.82 -6.68 -10.33
N SER A 424 -21.53 -7.54 -9.36
CA SER A 424 -20.66 -8.71 -9.55
C SER A 424 -21.32 -9.83 -10.34
N GLU A 425 -20.49 -10.65 -11.00
CA GLU A 425 -20.95 -11.88 -11.65
C GLU A 425 -21.58 -12.87 -10.66
N LEU A 426 -21.09 -12.89 -9.42
CA LEU A 426 -21.65 -13.75 -8.38
C LEU A 426 -23.10 -13.36 -8.07
N ALA A 427 -23.37 -12.07 -7.84
CA ALA A 427 -24.73 -11.60 -7.60
C ALA A 427 -25.64 -11.78 -8.83
N ALA A 428 -25.10 -11.65 -10.04
CA ALA A 428 -25.83 -11.93 -11.27
C ALA A 428 -26.22 -13.42 -11.39
N LYS A 429 -25.38 -14.34 -10.89
CA LYS A 429 -25.70 -15.77 -10.81
C LYS A 429 -26.68 -16.10 -9.69
N GLU A 430 -26.56 -15.45 -8.53
CA GLU A 430 -27.50 -15.64 -7.41
C GLU A 430 -28.89 -15.08 -7.74
N PHE A 431 -28.97 -13.96 -8.47
CA PHE A 431 -30.21 -13.27 -8.79
C PHE A 431 -30.29 -12.78 -10.26
N PRO A 432 -30.44 -13.70 -11.23
CA PRO A 432 -30.44 -13.35 -12.65
C PRO A 432 -31.56 -12.38 -13.05
N ASP A 433 -32.73 -12.57 -12.45
CA ASP A 433 -33.95 -11.82 -12.80
C ASP A 433 -34.15 -10.53 -12.00
N LEU A 434 -33.26 -10.23 -11.05
CA LEU A 434 -33.31 -8.99 -10.28
C LEU A 434 -32.48 -7.89 -10.94
N ASP A 435 -33.03 -6.68 -10.94
CA ASP A 435 -32.28 -5.47 -11.24
C ASP A 435 -31.11 -5.26 -10.27
N VAL A 436 -30.02 -4.69 -10.79
CA VAL A 436 -28.78 -4.45 -10.02
C VAL A 436 -29.04 -3.61 -8.76
N SER A 437 -29.98 -2.66 -8.80
CA SER A 437 -30.27 -1.82 -7.64
C SER A 437 -30.92 -2.57 -6.46
N ILE A 438 -31.67 -3.65 -6.73
CA ILE A 438 -32.33 -4.45 -5.69
C ILE A 438 -31.33 -5.39 -5.01
N ARG A 439 -30.37 -5.93 -5.76
CA ARG A 439 -29.36 -6.88 -5.22
C ARG A 439 -28.58 -6.28 -4.05
N GLY A 440 -28.34 -4.96 -4.05
CA GLY A 440 -27.73 -4.25 -2.92
C GLY A 440 -28.55 -4.35 -1.63
N ALA A 441 -29.88 -4.17 -1.73
CA ALA A 441 -30.79 -4.30 -0.58
C ALA A 441 -30.84 -5.75 -0.04
N VAL A 442 -30.71 -6.75 -0.92
CA VAL A 442 -30.58 -8.16 -0.50
C VAL A 442 -29.31 -8.37 0.33
N SER A 443 -28.18 -7.80 -0.12
CA SER A 443 -26.91 -7.89 0.61
C SER A 443 -26.98 -7.20 1.97
N ILE A 444 -27.62 -6.03 2.06
CA ILE A 444 -27.84 -5.34 3.34
C ILE A 444 -28.65 -6.20 4.32
N ALA A 445 -29.71 -6.86 3.85
CA ALA A 445 -30.53 -7.74 4.68
C ALA A 445 -29.72 -8.93 5.22
N ARG A 446 -29.01 -9.63 4.33
CA ARG A 446 -28.20 -10.82 4.67
C ARG A 446 -27.03 -10.48 5.59
N ARG A 447 -26.41 -9.32 5.40
CA ARG A 447 -25.30 -8.86 6.24
C ARG A 447 -25.72 -8.65 7.70
N LEU A 448 -26.97 -8.27 7.98
CA LEU A 448 -27.46 -8.21 9.36
C LEU A 448 -27.59 -9.61 9.98
N GLN A 449 -28.05 -10.59 9.19
CA GLN A 449 -28.20 -11.97 9.66
C GLN A 449 -26.85 -12.59 10.00
N ASP A 450 -25.89 -12.48 9.07
CA ASP A 450 -24.52 -12.97 9.22
C ASP A 450 -23.55 -12.08 8.40
N PRO A 451 -22.84 -11.15 9.06
CA PRO A 451 -21.88 -10.27 8.39
C PRO A 451 -20.78 -11.03 7.66
N LEU A 452 -20.21 -12.06 8.29
CA LEU A 452 -19.10 -12.83 7.75
C LEU A 452 -19.52 -13.54 6.46
N ALA A 453 -20.64 -14.28 6.50
CA ALA A 453 -21.10 -15.08 5.36
C ALA A 453 -21.47 -14.24 4.13
N GLU A 454 -21.88 -12.98 4.33
CA GLU A 454 -22.23 -12.08 3.23
C GLU A 454 -21.04 -11.25 2.73
N LEU A 455 -20.15 -10.77 3.63
CA LEU A 455 -19.00 -9.95 3.25
C LEU A 455 -17.93 -10.74 2.46
N VAL A 456 -17.75 -12.03 2.75
CA VAL A 456 -16.78 -12.90 2.03
C VAL A 456 -17.10 -13.08 0.54
N LYS A 457 -18.32 -12.72 0.11
CA LYS A 457 -18.74 -12.75 -1.30
C LYS A 457 -18.17 -11.60 -2.12
N ILE A 458 -17.57 -10.60 -1.47
CA ILE A 458 -17.03 -9.39 -2.07
C ILE A 458 -15.50 -9.52 -2.08
N ASP A 459 -14.86 -9.01 -3.14
CA ASP A 459 -13.41 -8.82 -3.13
C ASP A 459 -13.03 -7.94 -1.93
N PRO A 460 -12.19 -8.42 -0.98
CA PRO A 460 -11.93 -7.71 0.27
C PRO A 460 -11.45 -6.26 0.07
N LYS A 461 -10.64 -6.01 -0.98
CA LYS A 461 -10.17 -4.64 -1.30
C LYS A 461 -11.26 -3.71 -1.83
N SER A 462 -12.43 -4.25 -2.16
CA SER A 462 -13.59 -3.51 -2.62
C SER A 462 -14.59 -3.24 -1.49
N ILE A 463 -14.36 -3.81 -0.30
CA ILE A 463 -15.07 -3.42 0.91
C ILE A 463 -14.44 -2.10 1.37
N GLY A 464 -15.19 -1.00 1.24
CA GLY A 464 -14.71 0.32 1.64
C GLY A 464 -14.54 0.42 3.15
N VAL A 465 -13.31 0.32 3.63
CA VAL A 465 -12.94 0.26 5.06
C VAL A 465 -12.09 1.45 5.50
N GLY A 466 -11.81 2.40 4.62
CA GLY A 466 -11.22 3.67 5.02
C GLY A 466 -11.05 4.67 3.89
N GLN A 467 -10.68 5.90 4.28
CA GLN A 467 -10.35 6.95 3.32
C GLN A 467 -9.03 6.64 2.61
N TYR A 468 -8.88 7.06 1.35
CA TYR A 468 -7.68 6.86 0.54
C TYR A 468 -7.33 5.39 0.24
N GLN A 469 -8.26 4.45 0.44
CA GLN A 469 -8.06 3.03 0.13
C GLN A 469 -7.68 2.76 -1.34
N HIS A 470 -8.13 3.62 -2.26
CA HIS A 470 -7.74 3.53 -3.68
C HIS A 470 -6.38 4.18 -3.99
N ASP A 471 -5.84 4.95 -3.06
CA ASP A 471 -4.59 5.71 -3.24
C ASP A 471 -3.36 4.94 -2.71
N VAL A 472 -3.56 3.86 -1.94
CA VAL A 472 -2.49 2.97 -1.47
C VAL A 472 -2.15 1.88 -2.51
N SER A 473 -1.02 1.19 -2.32
CA SER A 473 -0.66 0.03 -3.14
C SER A 473 -1.73 -1.06 -3.08
N GLN A 474 -2.42 -1.27 -4.21
CA GLN A 474 -3.51 -2.24 -4.32
C GLN A 474 -3.04 -3.69 -4.13
N LEU A 475 -1.77 -3.97 -4.40
CA LEU A 475 -1.17 -5.29 -4.14
C LEU A 475 -0.99 -5.54 -2.64
N LYS A 476 -0.44 -4.55 -1.91
CA LYS A 476 -0.27 -4.65 -0.45
C LYS A 476 -1.64 -4.70 0.24
N LEU A 477 -2.58 -3.86 -0.20
CA LEU A 477 -3.95 -3.82 0.30
C LEU A 477 -4.66 -5.17 0.13
N ALA A 478 -4.64 -5.74 -1.08
CA ALA A 478 -5.30 -7.02 -1.34
C ALA A 478 -4.76 -8.12 -0.42
N ARG A 479 -3.42 -8.24 -0.32
CA ARG A 479 -2.78 -9.22 0.58
C ARG A 479 -3.16 -9.02 2.04
N GLY A 480 -3.13 -7.78 2.53
CA GLY A 480 -3.46 -7.47 3.92
C GLY A 480 -4.92 -7.80 4.25
N LEU A 481 -5.85 -7.45 3.37
CA LEU A 481 -7.27 -7.72 3.60
C LEU A 481 -7.66 -9.18 3.35
N ASP A 482 -7.02 -9.87 2.41
CA ASP A 482 -7.19 -11.31 2.22
C ASP A 482 -6.75 -12.10 3.47
N ALA A 483 -5.63 -11.70 4.10
CA ALA A 483 -5.16 -12.30 5.35
C ALA A 483 -6.18 -12.13 6.48
N VAL A 484 -6.75 -10.92 6.65
CA VAL A 484 -7.81 -10.67 7.64
C VAL A 484 -9.03 -11.54 7.41
N VAL A 485 -9.46 -11.69 6.14
CA VAL A 485 -10.61 -12.54 5.80
C VAL A 485 -10.32 -14.00 6.13
N GLU A 486 -9.13 -14.50 5.79
CA GLU A 486 -8.72 -15.86 6.13
C GLU A 486 -8.74 -16.06 7.66
N ASP A 487 -8.18 -15.13 8.42
CA ASP A 487 -8.12 -15.22 9.89
C ASP A 487 -9.53 -15.22 10.50
N CYS A 488 -10.41 -14.30 10.09
CA CYS A 488 -11.79 -14.23 10.60
C CYS A 488 -12.59 -15.50 10.28
N VAL A 489 -12.52 -15.99 9.04
CA VAL A 489 -13.27 -17.19 8.63
C VAL A 489 -12.80 -18.44 9.39
N ASN A 490 -11.49 -18.61 9.56
CA ASN A 490 -10.93 -19.77 10.26
C ASN A 490 -11.06 -19.68 11.80
N ALA A 491 -11.16 -18.47 12.35
CA ALA A 491 -11.46 -18.25 13.76
C ALA A 491 -12.90 -18.65 14.09
N VAL A 492 -13.88 -18.21 13.30
CA VAL A 492 -15.31 -18.56 13.48
C VAL A 492 -15.58 -20.02 13.13
N GLY A 493 -14.95 -20.52 12.07
CA GLY A 493 -15.26 -21.81 11.47
C GLY A 493 -16.52 -21.76 10.63
N VAL A 494 -16.79 -22.85 9.90
CA VAL A 494 -17.91 -22.93 8.96
C VAL A 494 -18.63 -24.26 9.08
N ASP A 495 -19.94 -24.23 8.89
CA ASP A 495 -20.73 -25.44 8.68
C ASP A 495 -20.65 -25.83 7.20
N VAL A 496 -19.98 -26.95 6.92
CA VAL A 496 -19.77 -27.45 5.56
C VAL A 496 -21.06 -27.75 4.82
N ASN A 497 -22.19 -27.95 5.52
CA ASN A 497 -23.47 -28.26 4.88
C ASN A 497 -24.26 -27.02 4.49
N THR A 498 -23.97 -25.85 5.06
CA THR A 498 -24.69 -24.59 4.76
C THR A 498 -23.82 -23.51 4.14
N ALA A 499 -22.48 -23.59 4.31
CA ALA A 499 -21.56 -22.60 3.79
C ALA A 499 -21.58 -22.49 2.26
N SER A 500 -21.54 -21.25 1.76
CA SER A 500 -21.43 -20.94 0.33
C SER A 500 -20.04 -21.28 -0.22
N VAL A 501 -19.92 -21.37 -1.55
CA VAL A 501 -18.61 -21.50 -2.23
C VAL A 501 -17.65 -20.39 -1.79
N ALA A 502 -18.13 -19.14 -1.72
CA ALA A 502 -17.31 -17.99 -1.37
C ALA A 502 -16.73 -18.10 0.06
N LEU A 503 -17.55 -18.56 1.01
CA LEU A 503 -17.11 -18.76 2.39
C LEU A 503 -16.14 -19.93 2.52
N LEU A 504 -16.42 -21.06 1.87
CA LEU A 504 -15.54 -22.24 1.86
C LEU A 504 -14.18 -21.95 1.23
N ALA A 505 -14.12 -21.11 0.18
CA ALA A 505 -12.87 -20.77 -0.47
C ALA A 505 -11.89 -19.99 0.43
N ARG A 506 -12.35 -19.49 1.58
CA ARG A 506 -11.53 -18.80 2.59
C ARG A 506 -11.08 -19.70 3.74
N ILE A 507 -11.51 -20.97 3.76
CA ILE A 507 -11.04 -21.94 4.75
C ILE A 507 -9.61 -22.35 4.44
N SER A 508 -8.80 -22.44 5.48
CA SER A 508 -7.41 -22.88 5.43
C SER A 508 -7.25 -24.17 4.62
N GLY A 509 -6.45 -24.09 3.54
CA GLY A 509 -6.15 -25.22 2.65
C GLY A 509 -7.21 -25.48 1.57
N LEU A 510 -8.31 -24.74 1.55
CA LEU A 510 -9.27 -24.76 0.45
C LEU A 510 -8.97 -23.64 -0.55
N ASN A 511 -9.55 -23.80 -1.74
CA ASN A 511 -9.56 -22.80 -2.80
C ASN A 511 -10.92 -22.83 -3.50
N THR A 512 -11.15 -21.95 -4.47
CA THR A 512 -12.42 -21.86 -5.20
C THR A 512 -12.85 -23.20 -5.81
N THR A 513 -11.90 -23.98 -6.37
CA THR A 513 -12.20 -25.27 -6.99
C THR A 513 -12.64 -26.31 -5.97
N LEU A 514 -11.91 -26.45 -4.85
CA LEU A 514 -12.31 -27.37 -3.78
C LEU A 514 -13.64 -26.96 -3.13
N ALA A 515 -13.86 -25.66 -2.95
CA ALA A 515 -15.12 -25.14 -2.43
C ALA A 515 -16.32 -25.47 -3.34
N GLN A 516 -16.15 -25.33 -4.66
CA GLN A 516 -17.17 -25.73 -5.65
C GLN A 516 -17.44 -27.24 -5.59
N ASN A 517 -16.38 -28.05 -5.52
CA ASN A 517 -16.52 -29.51 -5.43
C ASN A 517 -17.27 -29.95 -4.16
N ILE A 518 -17.02 -29.30 -3.02
CA ILE A 518 -17.75 -29.58 -1.76
C ILE A 518 -19.24 -29.25 -1.90
N VAL A 519 -19.58 -28.11 -2.51
CA VAL A 519 -20.98 -27.73 -2.75
C VAL A 519 -21.63 -28.72 -3.71
N ALA A 520 -21.02 -29.00 -4.87
CA ALA A 520 -21.54 -29.94 -5.84
C ALA A 520 -21.76 -31.33 -5.23
N HIS A 521 -20.80 -31.83 -4.45
CA HIS A 521 -20.94 -33.12 -3.78
C HIS A 521 -22.12 -33.14 -2.79
N ARG A 522 -22.33 -32.07 -2.00
CA ARG A 522 -23.47 -32.03 -1.06
C ARG A 522 -24.82 -31.91 -1.79
N ASP A 523 -24.84 -31.21 -2.93
CA ASP A 523 -26.05 -31.06 -3.74
C ASP A 523 -26.45 -32.39 -4.40
N GLU A 524 -25.47 -33.17 -4.85
CA GLU A 524 -25.68 -34.47 -5.50
C GLU A 524 -25.92 -35.62 -4.50
N ASN A 525 -25.21 -35.62 -3.37
CA ASN A 525 -25.16 -36.77 -2.44
C ASN A 525 -25.86 -36.50 -1.09
N GLY A 526 -26.35 -35.28 -0.87
CA GLY A 526 -26.91 -34.83 0.39
C GLY A 526 -25.86 -34.37 1.41
N ALA A 527 -26.33 -33.99 2.60
CA ALA A 527 -25.49 -33.43 3.66
C ALA A 527 -24.38 -34.41 4.14
N PHE A 528 -23.18 -33.88 4.36
CA PHE A 528 -22.08 -34.59 4.99
C PHE A 528 -22.42 -34.93 6.44
N LYS A 529 -22.30 -36.22 6.79
CA LYS A 529 -22.57 -36.73 8.15
C LYS A 529 -21.36 -36.63 9.07
N THR A 530 -20.17 -36.71 8.50
CA THR A 530 -18.88 -36.73 9.21
C THR A 530 -17.84 -35.91 8.44
N ARG A 531 -16.74 -35.55 9.12
CA ARG A 531 -15.60 -34.87 8.49
C ARG A 531 -14.75 -35.80 7.61
N ALA A 532 -14.68 -37.08 7.96
CA ALA A 532 -14.16 -38.15 7.11
C ALA A 532 -15.23 -38.55 6.11
#